data_AF-A0A382KZW9-F1
#
_entry.id   AF-A0A382KZW9-F1
#
_cell.length_a   1.000
_cell.length_b   1.000
_cell.length_c   1.000
_cell.angle_alpha   90.00
_cell.angle_beta   90.00
_cell.angle_gamma   90.00
#
_symmetry.space_group_name_H-M   'P 1'
#
loop_
_entity.id
_entity.type
_entity.pdbx_description
1 polymer ?
#
loop_
_entity_poly.entity_id
_entity_poly.type
_entity_poly.pdbx_seq_one_letter_code
_entity_poly.pdbx_strand_id
1 'polypeptide(L)' 'DGTNLYVADINNHKIRKIGIDNRSVTTLAGSGTGGNWNRQVGSEARFKNPAGITTDGIDLYVIEKSTHLLRKID' A
#
# COMPACT_ATOMS: atom_id res chain seq x y z
N ASP A 1 11.49 5.39 -5.27
CA ASP A 1 12.38 4.87 -6.33
C ASP A 1 12.76 5.93 -7.38
N GLY A 2 12.26 7.18 -7.28
CA GLY A 2 12.56 8.25 -8.23
C GLY A 2 11.69 8.26 -9.49
N THR A 3 10.82 7.27 -9.69
CA THR A 3 9.93 7.18 -10.87
C THR A 3 8.46 7.06 -10.50
N ASN A 4 8.17 6.63 -9.26
CA ASN A 4 6.83 6.38 -8.78
C ASN A 4 6.54 7.12 -7.47
N LEU A 5 5.32 7.64 -7.36
CA LEU A 5 4.71 8.05 -6.10
C LEU A 5 3.85 6.91 -5.56
N TYR A 6 3.99 6.61 -4.28
CA TYR A 6 3.19 5.61 -3.60
C TYR A 6 2.20 6.26 -2.65
N VAL A 7 0.94 5.82 -2.68
CA VAL A 7 -0.15 6.43 -1.92
C VAL A 7 -0.86 5.37 -1.08
N ALA A 8 -0.98 5.65 0.21
CA ALA A 8 -1.87 4.91 1.11
C ALA A 8 -3.31 5.43 0.92
N ASP A 9 -4.12 4.67 0.20
CA ASP A 9 -5.50 5.02 -0.13
C ASP A 9 -6.44 4.48 0.96
N ILE A 10 -6.49 5.25 2.05
CA ILE A 10 -6.96 4.82 3.38
C ILE A 10 -8.38 4.22 3.40
N ASN A 11 -9.32 4.81 2.68
CA ASN A 11 -10.72 4.37 2.66
C ASN A 11 -10.98 3.31 1.59
N ASN A 12 -10.10 3.19 0.60
CA ASN A 12 -10.17 2.14 -0.40
C ASN A 12 -9.36 0.90 -0.01
N HIS A 13 -8.73 0.87 1.16
CA HIS A 13 -7.96 -0.29 1.66
C HIS A 13 -6.87 -0.76 0.68
N LYS A 14 -6.22 0.19 0.00
CA LYS A 14 -5.27 -0.06 -1.10
C LYS A 14 -3.99 0.75 -0.95
N ILE A 15 -2.92 0.21 -1.52
CA ILE A 15 -1.69 0.95 -1.81
C ILE A 15 -1.65 1.19 -3.31
N ARG A 16 -1.55 2.45 -3.70
CA ARG A 16 -1.55 2.88 -5.10
C ARG A 16 -0.14 3.21 -5.54
N LYS A 17 0.17 2.92 -6.80
CA LYS A 17 1.40 3.31 -7.47
C LYS A 17 1.03 4.30 -8.57
N ILE A 18 1.66 5.46 -8.56
CA ILE A 18 1.45 6.52 -9.54
C ILE A 18 2.76 6.70 -10.31
N GLY A 19 2.74 6.42 -11.62
CA GLY A 19 3.87 6.72 -12.49
C GLY A 19 3.97 8.24 -12.67
N ILE A 20 5.10 8.84 -12.30
CA ILE A 20 5.24 10.31 -12.32
C ILE A 20 5.20 10.86 -13.75
N ASP A 21 5.85 10.18 -14.69
CA ASP A 21 5.99 10.64 -16.07
C ASP A 21 4.67 10.60 -16.86
N ASN A 22 3.87 9.56 -16.64
CA ASN A 22 2.65 9.28 -17.41
C ASN A 22 1.36 9.49 -16.60
N ARG A 23 1.46 9.83 -15.30
CA ARG A 23 0.35 10.03 -14.36
C ARG A 23 -0.59 8.81 -14.26
N SER A 24 -0.11 7.63 -14.64
CA SER A 24 -0.90 6.40 -14.56
C SER A 24 -1.05 5.98 -13.11
N VAL A 25 -2.25 5.56 -12.72
CA VAL A 25 -2.54 5.10 -11.36
C VAL A 25 -2.88 3.62 -11.41
N THR A 26 -2.08 2.80 -10.74
CA THR A 26 -2.32 1.36 -10.58
C THR A 26 -2.50 0.99 -9.11
N THR A 27 -3.02 -0.20 -8.85
CA THR A 27 -3.03 -0.78 -7.50
C THR A 27 -1.78 -1.62 -7.34
N LEU A 28 -0.91 -1.26 -6.40
CA LEU A 28 0.27 -2.05 -6.06
C LEU A 28 -0.14 -3.24 -5.19
N ALA A 29 -0.98 -2.98 -4.18
CA ALA A 29 -1.49 -4.00 -3.28
C ALA A 29 -2.86 -3.60 -2.72
N GLY A 30 -3.66 -4.59 -2.33
CA GLY A 30 -4.95 -4.39 -1.69
C GLY A 30 -6.15 -4.77 -2.57
N SER A 31 -7.00 -5.63 -2.03
CA SER A 31 -8.24 -6.11 -2.68
C SER A 31 -9.36 -5.06 -2.65
N GLY A 32 -9.24 -4.03 -1.81
CA GLY A 32 -10.32 -3.08 -1.52
C GLY A 32 -11.22 -3.50 -0.37
N THR A 33 -11.11 -4.73 0.11
CA THR A 33 -11.85 -5.19 1.30
C THR A 33 -11.03 -4.89 2.56
N GLY A 34 -11.61 -4.12 3.47
CA GLY A 34 -11.01 -3.84 4.77
C GLY A 34 -10.81 -5.10 5.60
N GLY A 35 -9.62 -5.26 6.20
CA GLY A 35 -9.34 -6.40 7.07
C GLY A 35 -7.86 -6.63 7.29
N ASN A 36 -7.53 -7.77 7.91
CA ASN A 36 -6.16 -8.20 8.17
C ASN A 36 -5.95 -9.64 7.70
N TRP A 37 -6.48 -9.96 6.51
CA TRP A 37 -6.35 -11.29 5.93
C TRP A 37 -4.90 -11.55 5.52
N ASN A 38 -4.50 -12.80 5.69
CA ASN A 38 -3.31 -13.52 5.21
C ASN A 38 -1.91 -12.89 5.40
N ARG A 39 -1.75 -11.64 5.87
CA ARG A 39 -0.46 -10.92 5.88
C ARG A 39 0.29 -10.95 4.54
N GLN A 40 -0.36 -11.41 3.47
CA GLN A 40 0.24 -11.47 2.15
C GLN A 40 0.23 -10.07 1.56
N VAL A 41 1.19 -9.82 0.68
CA VAL A 41 1.32 -8.61 -0.13
C VAL A 41 0.74 -8.88 -1.52
N GLY A 42 0.40 -7.83 -2.27
CA GLY A 42 -0.18 -7.93 -3.62
C GLY A 42 -1.69 -7.67 -3.68
N SER A 43 -2.33 -8.04 -4.81
CA SER A 43 -3.72 -7.66 -5.12
C SER A 43 -4.75 -8.22 -4.14
N GLU A 44 -4.50 -9.39 -3.55
CA GLU A 44 -5.43 -10.05 -2.61
C GLU A 44 -5.22 -9.63 -1.15
N ALA A 45 -4.19 -8.81 -0.88
CA ALA A 45 -3.95 -8.29 0.46
C ALA A 45 -5.20 -7.56 0.98
N ARG A 46 -5.51 -7.72 2.27
CA ARG A 46 -6.55 -6.91 2.92
C ARG A 46 -5.87 -6.00 3.92
N PHE A 47 -5.99 -4.69 3.71
CA PHE A 47 -5.51 -3.67 4.64
C PHE A 47 -6.67 -3.07 5.43
N LYS A 48 -6.42 -2.62 6.66
CA LYS A 48 -7.38 -1.91 7.50
C LYS A 48 -6.90 -0.48 7.73
N ASN A 49 -7.33 0.41 6.82
CA ASN A 49 -6.99 1.82 6.82
C ASN A 49 -5.47 2.07 6.80
N PRO A 50 -4.78 1.73 5.68
CA PRO A 50 -3.37 2.09 5.52
C PRO A 50 -3.24 3.61 5.57
N ALA A 51 -2.32 4.14 6.39
CA ALA A 51 -2.30 5.57 6.69
C ALA A 51 -0.92 6.23 6.54
N GLY A 52 0.16 5.48 6.75
CA GLY A 52 1.53 5.98 6.58
C GLY A 52 2.32 5.05 5.69
N ILE A 53 3.21 5.62 4.89
CA ILE A 53 4.10 4.90 3.99
C ILE A 53 5.51 5.49 4.04
N THR A 54 6.52 4.63 4.06
CA THR A 54 7.92 5.01 3.91
C THR A 54 8.67 3.93 3.13
N THR A 55 9.92 4.19 2.78
CA THR A 55 10.78 3.25 2.05
C THR A 55 12.22 3.37 2.51
N ASP A 56 12.97 2.28 2.45
CA ASP A 56 14.44 2.27 2.57
C ASP A 56 15.15 2.33 1.20
N GLY A 57 14.39 2.49 0.12
CA GLY A 57 14.87 2.47 -1.27
C GLY A 57 14.74 1.11 -1.96
N ILE A 58 14.44 0.05 -1.21
CA ILE A 58 14.23 -1.31 -1.71
C ILE A 58 12.78 -1.73 -1.46
N ASP A 59 12.39 -1.72 -0.19
CA ASP A 59 11.07 -2.14 0.28
C ASP A 59 10.18 -0.92 0.61
N LEU A 60 8.86 -1.11 0.56
CA LEU A 60 7.88 -0.17 1.11
C LEU A 60 7.37 -0.65 2.46
N TYR A 61 7.28 0.26 3.42
CA TYR A 61 6.75 -0.01 4.75
C TYR A 61 5.46 0.78 4.96
N VAL A 62 4.39 0.07 5.30
CA VAL A 62 3.04 0.62 5.45
C VAL A 62 2.55 0.38 6.87
N ILE A 63 2.06 1.44 7.52
CA ILE A 63 1.36 1.32 8.81
C ILE A 63 -0.16 1.28 8.60
N GLU A 64 -0.81 0.40 9.33
CA GLU A 64 -2.26 0.27 9.37
C GLU A 64 -2.82 0.88 10.64
N LYS A 65 -3.58 1.97 10.50
CA LYS A 65 -4.06 2.78 11.63
C LYS A 65 -4.95 1.98 12.58
N SER A 66 -5.75 1.06 12.04
CA SER A 66 -6.82 0.37 12.78
C SER A 66 -6.42 -1.01 13.31
N THR A 67 -5.22 -1.50 12.98
CA THR A 67 -4.71 -2.80 13.44
C THR A 67 -3.39 -2.69 14.21
N HIS A 68 -2.77 -1.51 14.28
CA HIS A 68 -1.45 -1.30 14.89
C HIS A 68 -0.35 -2.17 14.28
N LEU A 69 -0.48 -2.51 13.00
CA LEU A 69 0.48 -3.34 12.27
C LEU A 69 1.33 -2.53 11.31
N LEU A 70 2.56 -3.01 11.14
CA LEU A 70 3.48 -2.64 10.08
C LEU A 70 3.48 -3.76 9.04
N ARG A 71 3.38 -3.41 7.75
CA ARG A 71 3.62 -4.35 6.64
C ARG A 71 4.78 -3.87 5.79
N LYS A 72 5.61 -4.83 5.39
CA LYS A 72 6.59 -4.69 4.31
C LYS A 72 5.91 -5.08 2.99
N ILE A 73 6.17 -4.34 1.93
CA ILE A 73 5.76 -4.66 0.56
C ILE A 73 7.04 -4.69 -0.26
N ASP A 74 7.35 -5.88 -0.75
CA ASP A 74 8.51 -6.23 -1.57
C ASP A 74 8.31 -5.85 -3.05
#